data_AF-A0A961WTW6-F1
#
_entry.id   AF-A0A961WTW6-F1
#
_cell.length_a   1.000
_cell.length_b   1.000
_cell.length_c   1.000
_cell.angle_alpha   90.00
_cell.angle_beta   90.00
_cell.angle_gamma   90.00
#
_symmetry.space_group_name_H-M   'P 1'
#
loop_
_entity.id
_entity.type
_entity.pdbx_description
1 polymer ?
#
loop_
_entity_poly.entity_id
_entity_poly.type
_entity_poly.pdbx_seq_one_letter_code
_entity_poly.pdbx_strand_id
1 'polypeptide(L)'
;MRKARLGQLLFYDPVLSGNRNISCGTCHSPSLGTGDGLSLGIGEGGTGVGPERSPGTGENRIRKRIPRNAPGLWNLGARSVTVLFHDGRVSLSGLYGNGFNTPAEEWLPDGLDSVLAAQALFPLASQFEMAGDPKENEVAGAAYDRIDNVWPILAKRVRIIPEYGQLFVDAFDDVATPSDVTIVHIANALAAFQGFEWMSYDSPFDRWLAGDEEALDARQLAGLRLFYGKAGCAACHAGKLFTDQDFHALALPHFGPGRTRRHDPYVRDVGRMGISDRLEDAYRFRTPSLRNVALTAPYGHNGSYRTLRGIVAHHLDPRDGFRTWQPTQAILPDVPWLAPADFIAFSDSRERERLASRIDIRPVQLDEAGISDLVAFLEALTGTGSVKGRLGKPARVPSGLEVD
;
A
#
# COMPACT_ATOMS: atom_id res chain seq x y z
N MET A 1 -6.13 21.72 8.91
CA MET A 1 -6.38 22.01 7.48
C MET A 1 -5.11 22.41 6.71
N ARG A 2 -4.29 23.36 7.18
CA ARG A 2 -3.08 23.81 6.45
C ARG A 2 -2.10 22.68 6.10
N LYS A 3 -1.74 21.84 7.08
CA LYS A 3 -0.88 20.64 6.87
C LYS A 3 -1.42 19.69 5.78
N ALA A 4 -2.74 19.45 5.76
CA ALA A 4 -3.36 18.58 4.75
C ALA A 4 -3.35 19.19 3.34
N ARG A 5 -3.52 20.52 3.22
CA ARG A 5 -3.41 21.20 1.92
C ARG A 5 -1.98 21.20 1.39
N LEU A 6 -0.99 21.40 2.26
CA LEU A 6 0.42 21.25 1.93
C LEU A 6 0.76 19.81 1.53
N GLY A 7 0.28 18.83 2.30
CA GLY A 7 0.43 17.42 2.00
C GLY A 7 -0.19 17.01 0.67
N GLN A 8 -1.33 17.59 0.28
CA GLN A 8 -1.94 17.37 -1.03
C GLN A 8 -0.96 17.76 -2.14
N LEU A 9 -0.36 18.94 -2.07
CA LEU A 9 0.57 19.40 -3.09
C LEU A 9 1.77 18.44 -3.19
N LEU A 10 2.37 18.09 -2.05
CA LEU A 10 3.51 17.17 -2.01
C LEU A 10 3.18 15.76 -2.51
N PHE A 11 1.98 15.26 -2.24
CA PHE A 11 1.55 13.91 -2.64
C PHE A 11 1.51 13.75 -4.16
N TYR A 12 1.16 14.81 -4.88
CA TYR A 12 1.09 14.83 -6.34
C TYR A 12 2.31 15.49 -7.00
N ASP A 13 3.32 15.89 -6.24
CA ASP A 13 4.50 16.57 -6.76
C ASP A 13 5.67 15.58 -6.92
N PRO A 14 6.15 15.33 -8.15
CA PRO A 14 7.31 14.47 -8.36
C PRO A 14 8.61 14.99 -7.73
N VAL A 15 8.65 16.20 -7.17
CA VAL A 15 9.83 16.77 -6.50
C VAL A 15 10.47 15.83 -5.46
N LEU A 16 9.66 14.96 -4.85
CA LEU A 16 10.07 13.99 -3.83
C LEU A 16 10.75 12.73 -4.39
N SER A 17 10.72 12.48 -5.70
CA SER A 17 11.41 11.36 -6.34
C SER A 17 12.80 11.76 -6.84
N GLY A 18 13.70 10.78 -6.96
CA GLY A 18 15.09 11.01 -7.34
C GLY A 18 15.22 11.69 -8.70
N ASN A 19 14.54 11.15 -9.71
CA ASN A 19 14.53 11.65 -11.09
C ASN A 19 13.38 12.63 -11.37
N ARG A 20 12.57 13.00 -10.37
CA ARG A 20 11.46 13.97 -10.48
C ARG A 20 10.41 13.61 -11.55
N ASN A 21 10.12 12.32 -11.69
CA ASN A 21 9.26 11.76 -12.74
C ASN A 21 8.11 10.88 -12.19
N ILE A 22 7.99 10.78 -10.87
CA ILE A 22 6.96 9.98 -10.20
C ILE A 22 6.60 10.62 -8.86
N SER A 23 5.31 10.58 -8.50
CA SER A 23 4.76 11.08 -7.24
C SER A 23 4.03 9.95 -6.49
N CYS A 24 3.54 10.23 -5.28
CA CYS A 24 2.67 9.28 -4.58
C CYS A 24 1.38 9.04 -5.37
N GLY A 25 0.84 10.09 -6.00
CA GLY A 25 -0.37 10.04 -6.84
C GLY A 25 -0.27 9.11 -8.05
N THR A 26 0.94 8.84 -8.54
CA THR A 26 1.17 7.93 -9.68
C THR A 26 0.84 6.47 -9.32
N CYS A 27 1.20 6.03 -8.11
CA CYS A 27 0.94 4.67 -7.63
C CYS A 27 -0.31 4.58 -6.75
N HIS A 28 -0.86 5.71 -6.30
CA HIS A 28 -2.03 5.77 -5.45
C HIS A 28 -3.07 6.72 -6.04
N SER A 29 -3.59 6.34 -7.22
CA SER A 29 -4.52 7.18 -7.97
C SER A 29 -5.94 7.08 -7.41
N PRO A 30 -6.62 8.21 -7.16
CA PRO A 30 -8.04 8.20 -6.79
C PRO A 30 -8.93 7.47 -7.80
N SER A 31 -8.58 7.49 -9.10
CA SER A 31 -9.35 6.80 -10.15
C SER A 31 -9.26 5.27 -10.06
N LEU A 32 -8.30 4.74 -9.30
CA LEU A 32 -8.04 3.32 -9.10
C LEU A 32 -8.22 2.93 -7.62
N GLY A 33 -9.17 3.58 -6.94
CA GLY A 33 -9.47 3.31 -5.54
C GLY A 33 -8.29 3.60 -4.60
N THR A 34 -7.42 4.54 -4.98
CA THR A 34 -6.17 4.93 -4.27
C THR A 34 -5.07 3.88 -4.26
N GLY A 35 -5.16 2.86 -5.12
CA GLY A 35 -4.06 1.96 -5.45
C GLY A 35 -3.51 2.24 -6.87
N ASP A 36 -2.77 1.28 -7.41
CA ASP A 36 -2.20 1.38 -8.76
C ASP A 36 -2.94 0.51 -9.80
N GLY A 37 -3.95 -0.28 -9.42
CA GLY A 37 -4.68 -1.17 -10.33
C GLY A 37 -3.85 -2.31 -10.95
N LEU A 38 -2.64 -2.57 -10.43
CA LEU A 38 -1.70 -3.56 -10.93
C LEU A 38 -1.36 -4.59 -9.85
N SER A 39 -1.05 -5.82 -10.26
CA SER A 39 -0.56 -6.84 -9.34
C SER A 39 0.84 -6.48 -8.84
N LEU A 40 1.70 -6.10 -9.78
CA LEU A 40 3.05 -5.61 -9.51
C LEU A 40 3.25 -4.35 -10.33
N GLY A 41 3.30 -3.23 -9.62
CA GLY A 41 3.50 -1.91 -10.20
C GLY A 41 4.87 -1.74 -10.84
N ILE A 42 5.06 -0.58 -11.45
CA ILE A 42 6.35 -0.10 -11.95
C ILE A 42 6.64 1.24 -11.29
N GLY A 43 7.89 1.53 -10.98
CA GLY A 43 8.26 2.75 -10.26
C GLY A 43 8.85 3.81 -11.19
N GLU A 44 9.90 4.45 -10.67
CA GLU A 44 10.84 5.29 -11.40
C GLU A 44 11.17 4.69 -12.79
N GLY A 45 11.16 5.56 -13.82
CA GLY A 45 11.32 5.23 -15.24
C GLY A 45 10.00 4.92 -15.96
N GLY A 46 8.94 4.55 -15.23
CA GLY A 46 7.62 4.30 -15.79
C GLY A 46 6.75 5.56 -15.85
N THR A 47 5.94 5.70 -16.90
CA THR A 47 5.03 6.85 -17.09
C THR A 47 3.57 6.42 -17.20
N GLY A 48 2.64 7.33 -16.90
CA GLY A 48 1.20 7.08 -16.92
C GLY A 48 0.66 6.52 -15.59
N VAL A 49 -0.60 6.07 -15.62
CA VAL A 49 -1.33 5.58 -14.43
C VAL A 49 -1.99 4.23 -14.72
N GLY A 50 -1.97 3.32 -13.75
CA GLY A 50 -2.72 2.08 -13.87
C GLY A 50 -2.17 1.04 -14.86
N PRO A 51 -3.06 0.20 -15.41
CA PRO A 51 -2.74 -0.73 -16.50
C PRO A 51 -2.18 -0.07 -17.77
N GLU A 52 -2.35 1.24 -17.95
CA GLU A 52 -1.87 1.98 -19.12
C GLU A 52 -0.42 2.45 -18.96
N ARG A 53 0.23 2.12 -17.84
CA ARG A 53 1.60 2.55 -17.57
C ARG A 53 2.59 1.97 -18.57
N SER A 54 3.43 2.86 -19.10
CA SER A 54 4.53 2.51 -20.00
C SER A 54 5.81 2.24 -19.20
N PRO A 55 6.57 1.17 -19.49
CA PRO A 55 7.82 0.84 -18.79
C PRO A 55 9.02 1.71 -19.19
N GLY A 56 8.81 2.79 -19.94
CA GLY A 56 9.88 3.61 -20.48
C GLY A 56 10.70 2.89 -21.56
N THR A 57 11.67 3.60 -22.13
CA THR A 57 12.55 3.09 -23.20
C THR A 57 13.98 3.54 -22.99
N GLY A 58 14.93 2.87 -23.67
CA GLY A 58 16.34 3.23 -23.65
C GLY A 58 16.94 3.18 -22.25
N GLU A 59 17.66 4.23 -21.87
CA GLU A 59 18.31 4.35 -20.55
C GLU A 59 17.30 4.53 -19.41
N ASN A 60 16.16 5.15 -19.70
CA ASN A 60 15.08 5.46 -18.75
C ASN A 60 14.07 4.31 -18.57
N ARG A 61 14.32 3.14 -19.16
CA ARG A 61 13.43 2.00 -18.99
C ARG A 61 13.49 1.48 -17.55
N ILE A 62 12.35 1.03 -17.04
CA ILE A 62 12.31 0.42 -15.71
C ILE A 62 13.23 -0.81 -15.66
N ARG A 63 13.92 -0.98 -14.53
CA ARG A 63 14.83 -2.11 -14.32
C ARG A 63 14.16 -3.29 -13.64
N LYS A 64 13.12 -3.07 -12.85
CA LYS A 64 12.43 -4.10 -12.04
C LYS A 64 10.96 -3.74 -11.81
N ARG A 65 10.17 -4.74 -11.41
CA ARG A 65 8.83 -4.55 -10.88
C ARG A 65 8.87 -4.13 -9.41
N ILE A 66 7.88 -3.37 -8.97
CA ILE A 66 7.63 -3.15 -7.55
C ILE A 66 7.30 -4.51 -6.91
N PRO A 67 7.90 -4.87 -5.76
CA PRO A 67 7.75 -6.20 -5.16
C PRO A 67 6.34 -6.67 -4.79
N ARG A 68 5.40 -5.74 -4.61
CA ARG A 68 4.09 -5.97 -4.03
C ARG A 68 3.07 -5.01 -4.65
N ASN A 69 1.79 -5.37 -4.56
CA ASN A 69 0.68 -4.51 -4.98
C ASN A 69 0.60 -3.27 -4.07
N ALA A 70 0.31 -2.11 -4.66
CA ALA A 70 0.03 -0.87 -3.96
C ALA A 70 -1.40 -0.90 -3.37
N PRO A 71 -1.55 -0.96 -2.03
CA PRO A 71 -2.88 -1.02 -1.41
C PRO A 71 -3.58 0.35 -1.50
N GLY A 72 -4.92 0.33 -1.39
CA GLY A 72 -5.68 1.56 -1.17
C GLY A 72 -5.31 2.27 0.14
N LEU A 73 -5.40 3.59 0.15
CA LEU A 73 -5.05 4.50 1.25
C LEU A 73 -6.23 4.83 2.18
N TRP A 74 -7.36 4.13 2.04
CA TRP A 74 -8.57 4.36 2.81
C TRP A 74 -8.35 4.20 4.31
N ASN A 75 -8.73 5.23 5.07
CA ASN A 75 -8.72 5.26 6.54
C ASN A 75 -7.34 5.05 7.21
N LEU A 76 -6.22 5.12 6.48
CA LEU A 76 -4.89 4.90 7.07
C LEU A 76 -4.49 5.97 8.10
N GLY A 77 -5.14 7.14 8.10
CA GLY A 77 -4.94 8.19 9.10
C GLY A 77 -5.66 7.95 10.44
N ALA A 78 -6.39 6.84 10.59
CA ALA A 78 -7.04 6.51 11.86
C ALA A 78 -6.00 6.15 12.93
N ARG A 79 -6.15 6.69 14.15
CA ARG A 79 -5.24 6.41 15.28
C ARG A 79 -5.15 4.94 15.67
N SER A 80 -6.17 4.15 15.33
CA SER A 80 -6.16 2.70 15.56
C SER A 80 -5.22 1.95 14.61
N VAL A 81 -4.76 2.57 13.53
CA VAL A 81 -3.76 1.99 12.63
C VAL A 81 -2.39 2.13 13.28
N THR A 82 -1.78 1.00 13.58
CA THR A 82 -0.49 0.91 14.31
C THR A 82 0.55 0.12 13.55
N VAL A 83 0.19 -0.47 12.40
CA VAL A 83 1.06 -1.29 11.56
C VAL A 83 0.77 -1.06 10.08
N LEU A 84 1.80 -0.78 9.27
CA LEU A 84 1.73 -0.50 7.84
C LEU A 84 2.73 -1.35 7.04
N PHE A 85 2.53 -1.35 5.72
CA PHE A 85 3.05 -2.33 4.76
C PHE A 85 2.50 -3.74 4.96
N HIS A 86 2.54 -4.55 3.89
CA HIS A 86 2.00 -5.91 3.90
C HIS A 86 2.70 -6.87 4.88
N ASP A 87 3.95 -6.61 5.30
CA ASP A 87 4.70 -7.41 6.28
C ASP A 87 4.87 -6.70 7.63
N GLY A 88 4.26 -5.52 7.79
CA GLY A 88 4.32 -4.77 9.04
C GLY A 88 5.68 -4.19 9.36
N ARG A 89 6.52 -3.93 8.34
CA ARG A 89 7.85 -3.35 8.56
C ARG A 89 7.81 -1.95 9.16
N VAL A 90 6.67 -1.26 9.15
CA VAL A 90 6.49 0.01 9.85
C VAL A 90 5.41 -0.19 10.91
N SER A 91 5.76 -0.06 12.18
CA SER A 91 4.85 -0.25 13.31
C SER A 91 5.22 0.62 14.49
N LEU A 92 4.29 0.83 15.44
CA LEU A 92 4.61 1.45 16.72
C LEU A 92 5.52 0.55 17.56
N SER A 93 6.58 1.11 18.13
CA SER A 93 7.50 0.39 19.01
C SER A 93 8.39 1.33 19.82
N GLY A 94 8.69 0.98 21.07
CA GLY A 94 9.67 1.71 21.88
C GLY A 94 11.13 1.30 21.61
N LEU A 95 11.38 0.32 20.75
CA LEU A 95 12.68 -0.37 20.64
C LEU A 95 13.86 0.56 20.32
N TYR A 96 13.67 1.51 19.41
CA TYR A 96 14.73 2.40 18.93
C TYR A 96 14.67 3.82 19.50
N GLY A 97 13.78 4.07 20.48
CA GLY A 97 13.62 5.39 21.12
C GLY A 97 12.83 6.43 20.32
N ASN A 98 12.65 6.26 19.01
CA ASN A 98 11.89 7.16 18.14
C ASN A 98 10.38 6.84 18.03
N GLY A 99 9.89 5.85 18.78
CA GLY A 99 8.47 5.47 18.82
C GLY A 99 8.01 4.51 17.71
N PHE A 100 8.91 4.11 16.81
CA PHE A 100 8.59 3.20 15.71
C PHE A 100 9.58 2.03 15.58
N ASN A 101 9.10 0.92 15.03
CA ASN A 101 9.95 -0.12 14.44
C ASN A 101 9.84 0.01 12.93
N THR A 102 10.96 0.35 12.29
CA THR A 102 11.04 0.60 10.84
C THR A 102 12.36 0.08 10.26
N PRO A 103 12.49 -0.08 8.92
CA PRO A 103 13.77 -0.41 8.29
C PRO A 103 14.89 0.59 8.53
N ALA A 104 14.59 1.79 9.01
CA ALA A 104 15.60 2.79 9.37
C ALA A 104 16.04 2.68 10.83
N GLU A 105 15.42 1.84 11.66
CA GLU A 105 15.85 1.58 13.04
C GLU A 105 16.07 2.89 13.83
N GLU A 106 17.21 3.07 14.52
CA GLU A 106 17.59 4.30 15.23
C GLU A 106 17.84 5.52 14.33
N TRP A 107 17.94 5.32 13.02
CA TRP A 107 18.21 6.36 12.04
C TRP A 107 16.95 7.13 11.66
N LEU A 108 15.76 6.59 11.94
CA LEU A 108 14.49 7.27 11.73
C LEU A 108 14.41 8.53 12.61
N PRO A 109 14.09 9.72 12.04
CA PRO A 109 14.04 10.96 12.81
C PRO A 109 12.86 10.99 13.79
N ASP A 110 13.08 11.67 14.91
CA ASP A 110 12.04 11.97 15.89
C ASP A 110 11.01 12.99 15.35
N GLY A 111 9.81 13.01 15.96
CA GLY A 111 8.77 14.00 15.67
C GLY A 111 7.72 13.58 14.61
N LEU A 112 7.73 12.32 14.17
CA LEU A 112 6.70 11.78 13.29
C LEU A 112 5.38 11.55 14.06
N ASP A 113 4.28 12.12 13.57
CA ASP A 113 2.99 12.16 14.28
C ASP A 113 2.27 10.79 14.30
N SER A 114 2.61 9.88 13.40
CA SER A 114 1.90 8.60 13.21
C SER A 114 2.72 7.58 12.42
N VAL A 115 2.28 6.31 12.45
CA VAL A 115 2.85 5.27 11.57
C VAL A 115 2.72 5.60 10.10
N LEU A 116 1.68 6.35 9.72
CA LEU A 116 1.48 6.82 8.34
C LEU A 116 2.52 7.87 7.93
N ALA A 117 2.89 8.76 8.85
CA ALA A 117 3.98 9.70 8.62
C ALA A 117 5.32 8.95 8.48
N ALA A 118 5.60 7.99 9.37
CA ALA A 118 6.79 7.14 9.24
C ALA A 118 6.81 6.38 7.90
N GLN A 119 5.69 5.77 7.52
CA GLN A 119 5.57 5.01 6.27
C GLN A 119 5.88 5.86 5.03
N ALA A 120 5.46 7.13 5.01
CA ALA A 120 5.65 8.03 3.87
C ALA A 120 7.13 8.27 3.50
N LEU A 121 8.08 7.98 4.41
CA LEU A 121 9.51 8.16 4.17
C LEU A 121 10.17 7.05 3.33
N PHE A 122 9.59 5.85 3.32
CA PHE A 122 10.25 4.66 2.76
C PHE A 122 10.16 4.56 1.23
N PRO A 123 9.02 4.88 0.57
CA PRO A 123 8.97 4.94 -0.88
C PRO A 123 10.02 5.89 -1.47
N LEU A 124 10.29 7.01 -0.78
CA LEU A 124 11.27 8.03 -1.19
C LEU A 124 12.69 7.50 -1.32
N ALA A 125 13.06 6.53 -0.48
CA ALA A 125 14.37 5.88 -0.48
C ALA A 125 14.38 4.52 -1.20
N SER A 126 13.22 4.08 -1.71
CA SER A 126 13.09 2.79 -2.39
C SER A 126 13.52 2.91 -3.84
N GLN A 127 14.58 2.18 -4.20
CA GLN A 127 15.17 2.12 -5.56
C GLN A 127 14.11 1.87 -6.64
N PHE A 128 13.18 0.95 -6.40
CA PHE A 128 12.20 0.51 -7.39
C PHE A 128 10.89 1.29 -7.34
N GLU A 129 10.77 2.27 -6.44
CA GLU A 129 9.59 3.12 -6.30
C GLU A 129 9.94 4.55 -6.71
N MET A 130 10.60 5.34 -5.86
CA MET A 130 10.82 6.77 -6.12
C MET A 130 12.29 7.19 -6.17
N ALA A 131 13.24 6.41 -5.63
CA ALA A 131 14.64 6.86 -5.58
C ALA A 131 15.35 6.76 -6.95
N GLY A 132 15.10 5.70 -7.72
CA GLY A 132 15.84 5.39 -8.95
C GLY A 132 17.11 4.59 -8.69
N ASP A 133 17.89 4.32 -9.73
CA ASP A 133 19.11 3.51 -9.65
C ASP A 133 20.33 4.33 -9.17
N PRO A 134 21.29 3.76 -8.40
CA PRO A 134 22.34 4.51 -7.69
C PRO A 134 23.21 5.47 -8.51
N LYS A 135 23.25 5.34 -9.84
CA LYS A 135 24.06 6.17 -10.74
C LYS A 135 23.24 7.23 -11.48
N GLU A 136 21.93 7.30 -11.26
CA GLU A 136 21.04 8.20 -11.99
C GLU A 136 20.96 9.57 -11.33
N ASN A 137 20.92 9.61 -10.00
CA ASN A 137 20.74 10.85 -9.24
C ASN A 137 21.29 10.78 -7.80
N GLU A 138 21.38 11.93 -7.15
CA GLU A 138 21.88 12.08 -5.77
C GLU A 138 21.06 11.32 -4.71
N VAL A 139 19.74 11.18 -4.92
CA VAL A 139 18.83 10.48 -3.98
C VAL A 139 19.09 8.98 -4.04
N ALA A 140 19.21 8.43 -5.24
CA ALA A 140 19.54 7.02 -5.43
C ALA A 140 20.93 6.66 -4.88
N GLY A 141 21.92 7.53 -5.12
CA GLY A 141 23.25 7.37 -4.52
C GLY A 141 23.19 7.39 -2.98
N ALA A 142 22.49 8.36 -2.40
CA ALA A 142 22.29 8.44 -0.96
C ALA A 142 21.56 7.23 -0.39
N ALA A 143 20.52 6.74 -1.06
CA ALA A 143 19.76 5.55 -0.65
C ALA A 143 20.59 4.27 -0.67
N TYR A 144 21.53 4.15 -1.62
CA TYR A 144 22.51 3.05 -1.68
C TYR A 144 23.50 3.12 -0.52
N ASP A 145 23.96 4.33 -0.22
CA ASP A 145 24.64 4.78 1.00
C ASP A 145 24.04 4.20 2.27
N ARG A 146 22.90 4.80 2.61
CA ARG A 146 22.18 4.63 3.86
C ARG A 146 20.83 5.30 3.76
N ILE A 147 19.79 4.66 4.26
CA ILE A 147 18.40 5.08 4.01
C ILE A 147 18.10 6.53 4.44
N ASP A 148 18.65 7.00 5.55
CA ASP A 148 18.42 8.34 6.11
C ASP A 148 19.16 9.45 5.35
N ASN A 149 20.20 9.13 4.56
CA ASN A 149 20.91 10.12 3.75
C ASN A 149 20.02 10.77 2.67
N VAL A 150 18.93 10.10 2.28
CA VAL A 150 17.93 10.60 1.32
C VAL A 150 17.19 11.82 1.86
N TRP A 151 16.89 11.82 3.14
CA TRP A 151 15.91 12.73 3.71
C TRP A 151 16.36 14.20 3.78
N PRO A 152 17.61 14.53 4.16
CA PRO A 152 18.11 15.90 4.09
C PRO A 152 18.13 16.46 2.66
N ILE A 153 18.39 15.62 1.66
CA ILE A 153 18.40 16.02 0.24
C ILE A 153 16.99 16.47 -0.16
N LEU A 154 15.98 15.64 0.10
CA LEU A 154 14.59 15.94 -0.25
C LEU A 154 14.04 17.12 0.55
N ALA A 155 14.33 17.19 1.86
CA ALA A 155 13.92 18.32 2.68
C ALA A 155 14.50 19.65 2.17
N LYS A 156 15.80 19.68 1.85
CA LYS A 156 16.44 20.86 1.25
C LYS A 156 15.81 21.21 -0.09
N ARG A 157 15.58 20.22 -0.95
CA ARG A 157 14.99 20.43 -2.29
C ARG A 157 13.61 21.07 -2.21
N VAL A 158 12.75 20.62 -1.30
CA VAL A 158 11.40 21.15 -1.12
C VAL A 158 11.47 22.56 -0.52
N ARG A 159 12.25 22.77 0.54
CA ARG A 159 12.23 24.03 1.30
C ARG A 159 12.83 25.23 0.57
N ILE A 160 13.66 25.01 -0.46
CA ILE A 160 14.20 26.10 -1.30
C ILE A 160 13.21 26.55 -2.39
N ILE A 161 12.09 25.84 -2.60
CA ILE A 161 11.01 26.30 -3.47
C ILE A 161 10.22 27.36 -2.69
N PRO A 162 10.18 28.64 -3.13
CA PRO A 162 9.65 29.73 -2.32
C PRO A 162 8.21 29.51 -1.82
N GLU A 163 7.34 29.00 -2.69
CA GLU A 163 5.94 28.70 -2.34
C GLU A 163 5.85 27.58 -1.29
N TYR A 164 6.62 26.48 -1.42
CA TYR A 164 6.65 25.45 -0.38
C TYR A 164 7.21 25.98 0.93
N GLY A 165 8.33 26.71 0.89
CA GLY A 165 8.94 27.29 2.08
C GLY A 165 7.94 28.10 2.90
N GLN A 166 7.15 28.95 2.25
CA GLN A 166 6.10 29.73 2.93
C GLN A 166 4.96 28.84 3.43
N LEU A 167 4.50 27.87 2.64
CA LEU A 167 3.44 26.95 3.05
C LEU A 167 3.82 26.14 4.30
N PHE A 168 5.10 25.79 4.47
CA PHE A 168 5.58 25.13 5.69
C PHE A 168 5.55 26.06 6.90
N VAL A 169 6.06 27.30 6.77
CA VAL A 169 6.01 28.33 7.83
C VAL A 169 4.57 28.56 8.28
N ASP A 170 3.62 28.57 7.35
CA ASP A 170 2.20 28.78 7.67
C ASP A 170 1.53 27.57 8.34
N ALA A 171 2.07 26.36 8.13
CA ALA A 171 1.43 25.10 8.51
C ALA A 171 1.98 24.45 9.79
N PHE A 172 3.17 24.84 10.23
CA PHE A 172 3.88 24.24 11.36
C PHE A 172 4.37 25.31 12.33
N ASP A 173 3.93 25.24 13.58
CA ASP A 173 4.22 26.26 14.61
C ASP A 173 5.71 26.30 14.99
N ASP A 174 6.44 25.22 14.76
CA ASP A 174 7.88 25.07 15.00
C ASP A 174 8.76 25.48 13.80
N VAL A 175 8.17 25.91 12.68
CA VAL A 175 8.89 26.38 11.48
C VAL A 175 8.81 27.90 11.39
N ALA A 176 9.84 28.59 11.88
CA ALA A 176 9.91 30.05 11.79
C ALA A 176 10.36 30.54 10.40
N THR A 177 11.19 29.75 9.74
CA THR A 177 11.78 30.05 8.42
C THR A 177 11.82 28.80 7.54
N PRO A 178 11.88 28.93 6.20
CA PRO A 178 12.02 27.78 5.31
C PRO A 178 13.23 26.88 5.63
N SER A 179 14.30 27.41 6.22
CA SER A 179 15.47 26.62 6.63
C SER A 179 15.20 25.64 7.77
N ASP A 180 14.13 25.83 8.54
CA ASP A 180 13.75 24.95 9.66
C ASP A 180 13.02 23.68 9.16
N VAL A 181 12.58 23.68 7.90
CA VAL A 181 11.88 22.54 7.30
C VAL A 181 12.80 21.32 7.21
N THR A 182 12.31 20.22 7.78
CA THR A 182 12.93 18.89 7.75
C THR A 182 12.03 17.88 7.04
N ILE A 183 12.52 16.65 6.84
CA ILE A 183 11.72 15.57 6.27
C ILE A 183 10.50 15.20 7.13
N VAL A 184 10.59 15.40 8.45
CA VAL A 184 9.52 15.10 9.41
C VAL A 184 8.28 15.95 9.10
N HIS A 185 8.48 17.23 8.79
CA HIS A 185 7.42 18.13 8.39
C HIS A 185 6.75 17.67 7.08
N ILE A 186 7.54 17.23 6.10
CA ILE A 186 7.03 16.68 4.83
C ILE A 186 6.19 15.42 5.10
N ALA A 187 6.71 14.47 5.88
CA ALA A 187 6.02 13.25 6.26
C ALA A 187 4.71 13.49 7.01
N ASN A 188 4.72 14.41 7.99
CA ASN A 188 3.53 14.77 8.76
C ASN A 188 2.49 15.48 7.88
N ALA A 189 2.91 16.31 6.92
CA ALA A 189 2.01 16.92 5.95
C ALA A 189 1.36 15.86 5.03
N LEU A 190 2.16 14.93 4.49
CA LEU A 190 1.66 13.81 3.66
C LEU A 190 0.67 12.94 4.44
N ALA A 191 0.96 12.59 5.69
CA ALA A 191 0.06 11.82 6.54
C ALA A 191 -1.24 12.58 6.87
N ALA A 192 -1.14 13.89 7.13
CA ALA A 192 -2.30 14.74 7.36
C ALA A 192 -3.21 14.82 6.11
N PHE A 193 -2.62 14.89 4.92
CA PHE A 193 -3.39 14.82 3.66
C PHE A 193 -4.07 13.47 3.50
N GLN A 194 -3.31 12.37 3.53
CA GLN A 194 -3.85 11.01 3.38
C GLN A 194 -4.99 10.72 4.37
N GLY A 195 -4.78 11.08 5.65
CA GLY A 195 -5.77 10.89 6.70
C GLY A 195 -7.00 11.79 6.57
N PHE A 196 -6.89 12.96 5.93
CA PHE A 196 -8.02 13.83 5.65
C PHE A 196 -8.76 13.38 4.38
N GLU A 197 -8.03 13.14 3.29
CA GLU A 197 -8.58 12.92 1.96
C GLU A 197 -9.38 11.62 1.88
N TRP A 198 -8.82 10.52 2.41
CA TRP A 198 -9.37 9.17 2.25
C TRP A 198 -9.99 8.61 3.53
N MET A 199 -10.46 9.50 4.40
CA MET A 199 -11.30 9.11 5.52
C MET A 199 -12.69 8.72 5.02
N SER A 200 -13.11 7.48 5.29
CA SER A 200 -14.40 6.91 4.86
C SER A 200 -15.18 6.31 6.03
N TYR A 201 -16.43 6.75 6.21
CA TYR A 201 -17.32 6.37 7.32
C TYR A 201 -18.81 6.52 6.94
N ASP A 202 -19.12 6.45 5.64
CA ASP A 202 -20.43 6.76 5.07
C ASP A 202 -20.92 5.67 4.10
N SER A 203 -20.45 4.44 4.31
CA SER A 203 -20.90 3.28 3.54
C SER A 203 -22.34 2.88 3.89
N PRO A 204 -23.05 2.13 3.02
CA PRO A 204 -24.32 1.50 3.38
C PRO A 204 -24.27 0.75 4.72
N PHE A 205 -23.18 0.02 4.99
CA PHE A 205 -22.99 -0.64 6.28
C PHE A 205 -22.88 0.34 7.46
N ASP A 206 -22.20 1.48 7.29
CA ASP A 206 -22.11 2.50 8.35
C ASP A 206 -23.49 3.12 8.65
N ARG A 207 -24.33 3.34 7.62
CA ARG A 207 -25.72 3.81 7.81
C ARG A 207 -26.59 2.78 8.52
N TRP A 208 -26.46 1.51 8.13
CA TRP A 208 -27.16 0.40 8.79
C TRP A 208 -26.79 0.29 10.27
N LEU A 209 -25.50 0.41 10.61
CA LEU A 209 -25.04 0.47 11.99
C LEU A 209 -25.60 1.69 12.76
N ALA A 210 -25.93 2.78 12.07
CA ALA A 210 -26.55 3.97 12.65
C ALA A 210 -28.08 3.86 12.81
N GLY A 211 -28.68 2.73 12.45
CA GLY A 211 -30.11 2.45 12.63
C GLY A 211 -30.95 2.56 11.36
N ASP A 212 -30.35 2.82 10.19
CA ASP A 212 -31.04 2.79 8.89
C ASP A 212 -31.17 1.32 8.42
N GLU A 213 -32.23 0.64 8.85
CA GLU A 213 -32.45 -0.79 8.53
C GLU A 213 -32.60 -1.06 7.02
N GLU A 214 -32.96 -0.04 6.23
CA GLU A 214 -33.10 -0.13 4.78
C GLU A 214 -31.79 0.13 4.03
N ALA A 215 -30.71 0.51 4.72
CA ALA A 215 -29.43 0.79 4.08
C ALA A 215 -28.75 -0.44 3.48
N LEU A 216 -29.10 -1.65 3.94
CA LEU A 216 -28.63 -2.92 3.38
C LEU A 216 -29.77 -3.68 2.74
N ASP A 217 -29.56 -4.17 1.52
CA ASP A 217 -30.51 -5.07 0.87
C ASP A 217 -30.47 -6.50 1.45
N ALA A 218 -31.39 -7.35 0.99
CA ALA A 218 -31.51 -8.73 1.47
C ALA A 218 -30.24 -9.58 1.25
N ARG A 219 -29.50 -9.36 0.15
CA ARG A 219 -28.28 -10.10 -0.16
C ARG A 219 -27.11 -9.60 0.68
N GLN A 220 -27.00 -8.30 0.86
CA GLN A 220 -26.00 -7.67 1.73
C GLN A 220 -26.20 -8.12 3.18
N LEU A 221 -27.45 -8.23 3.66
CA LEU A 221 -27.75 -8.79 4.97
C LEU A 221 -27.44 -10.29 5.07
N ALA A 222 -27.68 -11.07 4.02
CA ALA A 222 -27.27 -12.49 3.97
C ALA A 222 -25.74 -12.62 4.04
N GLY A 223 -25.01 -11.80 3.28
CA GLY A 223 -23.55 -11.72 3.30
C GLY A 223 -22.99 -11.31 4.65
N LEU A 224 -23.60 -10.31 5.29
CA LEU A 224 -23.27 -9.88 6.65
C LEU A 224 -23.37 -11.06 7.64
N ARG A 225 -24.45 -11.83 7.58
CA ARG A 225 -24.65 -13.02 8.44
C ARG A 225 -23.62 -14.11 8.16
N LEU A 226 -23.20 -14.30 6.91
CA LEU A 226 -22.12 -15.21 6.57
C LEU A 226 -20.78 -14.72 7.14
N PHE A 227 -20.47 -13.44 6.93
CA PHE A 227 -19.21 -12.80 7.33
C PHE A 227 -18.94 -12.90 8.84
N TYR A 228 -19.96 -12.62 9.65
CA TYR A 228 -19.90 -12.73 11.12
C TYR A 228 -20.26 -14.13 11.65
N GLY A 229 -20.75 -15.01 10.79
CA GLY A 229 -21.20 -16.35 11.14
C GLY A 229 -20.36 -17.43 10.49
N LYS A 230 -21.00 -18.26 9.65
CA LYS A 230 -20.40 -19.48 9.09
C LYS A 230 -19.08 -19.26 8.34
N ALA A 231 -18.93 -18.14 7.63
CA ALA A 231 -17.72 -17.85 6.86
C ALA A 231 -16.54 -17.43 7.76
N GLY A 232 -16.80 -16.96 8.98
CA GLY A 232 -15.77 -16.65 9.97
C GLY A 232 -14.84 -15.49 9.60
N CYS A 233 -15.17 -14.69 8.58
CA CYS A 233 -14.31 -13.61 8.08
C CYS A 233 -13.98 -12.58 9.17
N ALA A 234 -14.94 -12.31 10.05
CA ALA A 234 -14.80 -11.38 11.17
C ALA A 234 -13.77 -11.82 12.24
N ALA A 235 -13.24 -13.06 12.18
CA ALA A 235 -12.18 -13.52 13.09
C ALA A 235 -10.88 -12.74 12.92
N CYS A 236 -10.55 -12.34 11.67
CA CYS A 236 -9.40 -11.49 11.36
C CYS A 236 -9.84 -10.10 10.86
N HIS A 237 -10.92 -10.03 10.08
CA HIS A 237 -11.46 -8.77 9.57
C HIS A 237 -12.44 -8.12 10.55
N ALA A 238 -11.94 -7.73 11.71
CA ALA A 238 -12.73 -7.25 12.85
C ALA A 238 -12.70 -5.73 13.04
N GLY A 239 -13.63 -5.24 13.88
CA GLY A 239 -13.63 -3.86 14.35
C GLY A 239 -13.98 -2.81 13.29
N LYS A 240 -13.76 -1.53 13.63
CA LYS A 240 -14.20 -0.39 12.81
C LYS A 240 -13.58 -0.33 11.42
N LEU A 241 -12.41 -0.92 11.23
CA LEU A 241 -11.68 -0.93 9.96
C LEU A 241 -11.69 -2.32 9.30
N PHE A 242 -12.37 -3.31 9.86
CA PHE A 242 -12.36 -4.70 9.36
C PHE A 242 -10.95 -5.27 9.21
N THR A 243 -10.13 -5.09 10.22
CA THR A 243 -8.76 -5.61 10.31
C THR A 243 -8.34 -5.70 11.78
N ASP A 244 -7.79 -6.85 12.15
CA ASP A 244 -7.05 -7.08 13.39
C ASP A 244 -5.62 -6.48 13.33
N GLN A 245 -5.13 -6.15 12.13
CA GLN A 245 -3.76 -5.76 11.82
C GLN A 245 -2.70 -6.84 12.13
N ASP A 246 -3.14 -8.07 12.41
CA ASP A 246 -2.29 -9.23 12.60
C ASP A 246 -1.87 -9.85 11.26
N PHE A 247 -1.05 -10.89 11.32
CA PHE A 247 -0.40 -11.51 10.17
C PHE A 247 -0.89 -12.94 10.00
N HIS A 248 -1.38 -13.27 8.80
CA HIS A 248 -1.90 -14.59 8.48
C HIS A 248 -1.36 -15.09 7.15
N ALA A 249 -1.10 -16.39 7.06
CA ALA A 249 -0.69 -17.07 5.84
C ALA A 249 -1.90 -17.72 5.19
N LEU A 250 -2.08 -17.44 3.90
CA LEU A 250 -3.17 -17.97 3.09
C LEU A 250 -2.65 -18.71 1.85
N ALA A 251 -1.36 -19.04 1.78
CA ALA A 251 -0.74 -19.61 0.59
C ALA A 251 -1.13 -18.86 -0.71
N LEU A 252 -1.06 -17.52 -0.72
CA LEU A 252 -1.26 -16.77 -1.95
C LEU A 252 -0.15 -17.12 -2.97
N PRO A 253 -0.47 -17.27 -4.26
CA PRO A 253 0.50 -17.53 -5.32
C PRO A 253 1.63 -16.50 -5.33
N HIS A 254 2.88 -16.97 -5.19
CA HIS A 254 4.04 -16.11 -5.24
C HIS A 254 4.53 -15.96 -6.69
N PHE A 255 4.56 -14.72 -7.17
CA PHE A 255 5.11 -14.30 -8.45
C PHE A 255 5.71 -12.91 -8.31
N GLY A 256 6.54 -12.51 -9.27
CA GLY A 256 7.36 -11.30 -9.21
C GLY A 256 8.60 -11.45 -8.33
N PRO A 257 9.30 -10.34 -8.06
CA PRO A 257 10.54 -10.38 -7.30
C PRO A 257 10.32 -10.60 -5.80
N GLY A 258 9.13 -10.25 -5.27
CA GLY A 258 8.88 -10.26 -3.83
C GLY A 258 9.88 -9.44 -3.03
N ARG A 259 9.82 -9.53 -1.70
CA ARG A 259 10.85 -8.99 -0.82
C ARG A 259 11.72 -10.09 -0.23
N THR A 260 12.70 -10.48 -1.03
CA THR A 260 13.72 -11.46 -0.65
C THR A 260 14.56 -10.94 0.51
N ARG A 261 14.77 -11.78 1.54
CA ARG A 261 15.61 -11.41 2.69
C ARG A 261 17.05 -11.22 2.25
N ARG A 262 17.78 -10.38 3.00
CA ARG A 262 19.23 -10.25 2.82
C ARG A 262 19.88 -11.63 2.98
N HIS A 263 20.70 -12.02 2.01
CA HIS A 263 21.39 -13.32 1.94
C HIS A 263 20.50 -14.56 1.70
N ASP A 264 19.21 -14.37 1.37
CA ASP A 264 18.41 -15.50 0.89
C ASP A 264 18.81 -15.83 -0.56
N PRO A 265 19.24 -17.06 -0.86
CA PRO A 265 19.69 -17.44 -2.20
C PRO A 265 18.52 -17.61 -3.20
N TYR A 266 17.28 -17.58 -2.73
CA TYR A 266 16.08 -17.76 -3.55
C TYR A 266 15.28 -16.47 -3.63
N VAL A 267 14.79 -16.15 -4.84
CA VAL A 267 13.83 -15.05 -5.03
C VAL A 267 12.50 -15.49 -4.43
N ARG A 268 12.11 -14.88 -3.30
CA ARG A 268 10.83 -15.14 -2.64
C ARG A 268 10.37 -14.00 -1.76
N ASP A 269 9.07 -13.97 -1.46
CA ASP A 269 8.51 -13.09 -0.43
C ASP A 269 8.13 -13.89 0.81
N VAL A 270 8.92 -13.76 1.87
CA VAL A 270 8.68 -14.48 3.13
C VAL A 270 7.71 -13.74 4.08
N GLY A 271 7.14 -12.60 3.66
CA GLY A 271 6.19 -11.83 4.45
C GLY A 271 6.76 -11.36 5.79
N ARG A 272 5.99 -11.55 6.86
CA ARG A 272 6.31 -11.12 8.24
C ARG A 272 7.62 -11.67 8.77
N MET A 273 8.01 -12.90 8.38
CA MET A 273 9.31 -13.48 8.76
C MET A 273 10.50 -12.58 8.35
N GLY A 274 10.36 -11.78 7.28
CA GLY A 274 11.40 -10.84 6.89
C GLY A 274 11.68 -9.73 7.91
N ILE A 275 10.76 -9.54 8.87
CA ILE A 275 10.83 -8.52 9.92
C ILE A 275 11.02 -9.15 11.31
N SER A 276 10.38 -10.29 11.58
CA SER A 276 10.45 -10.94 12.89
C SER A 276 11.59 -11.95 13.04
N ASP A 277 12.19 -12.39 11.93
CA ASP A 277 13.15 -13.51 11.87
C ASP A 277 12.63 -14.86 12.43
N ARG A 278 11.33 -14.95 12.68
CA ARG A 278 10.65 -16.14 13.22
C ARG A 278 10.14 -17.03 12.08
N LEU A 279 10.49 -18.31 12.10
CA LEU A 279 10.08 -19.26 11.07
C LEU A 279 8.57 -19.50 11.03
N GLU A 280 7.90 -19.36 12.17
CA GLU A 280 6.44 -19.43 12.30
C GLU A 280 5.73 -18.27 11.60
N ASP A 281 6.41 -17.15 11.35
CA ASP A 281 5.84 -15.99 10.66
C ASP A 281 6.05 -16.02 9.14
N ALA A 282 6.61 -17.12 8.61
CA ALA A 282 6.86 -17.29 7.19
C ALA A 282 5.57 -17.19 6.38
N TYR A 283 5.60 -16.35 5.34
CA TYR A 283 4.51 -16.14 4.37
C TYR A 283 3.22 -15.57 4.96
N ARG A 284 3.30 -15.00 6.18
CA ARG A 284 2.20 -14.26 6.78
C ARG A 284 2.23 -12.80 6.34
N PHE A 285 1.06 -12.29 5.98
CA PHE A 285 0.88 -10.89 5.59
C PHE A 285 -0.22 -10.26 6.43
N ARG A 286 -0.11 -8.94 6.61
CA ARG A 286 -1.02 -8.15 7.43
C ARG A 286 -2.44 -8.26 6.86
N THR A 287 -3.43 -8.49 7.73
CA THR A 287 -4.85 -8.38 7.36
C THR A 287 -5.14 -6.94 6.90
N PRO A 288 -5.50 -6.70 5.62
CA PRO A 288 -5.84 -5.35 5.17
C PRO A 288 -7.22 -4.93 5.71
N SER A 289 -7.45 -3.61 5.79
CA SER A 289 -8.80 -3.06 6.03
C SER A 289 -9.71 -3.42 4.85
N LEU A 290 -10.98 -3.75 5.13
CA LEU A 290 -11.97 -4.02 4.09
C LEU A 290 -12.83 -2.79 3.71
N ARG A 291 -12.61 -1.63 4.34
CA ARG A 291 -13.28 -0.40 3.91
C ARG A 291 -12.90 -0.08 2.47
N ASN A 292 -13.91 0.13 1.62
CA ASN A 292 -13.76 0.38 0.17
C ASN A 292 -13.04 -0.73 -0.60
N VAL A 293 -13.02 -1.97 -0.09
CA VAL A 293 -12.30 -3.08 -0.75
C VAL A 293 -12.76 -3.32 -2.18
N ALA A 294 -14.03 -3.07 -2.50
CA ALA A 294 -14.56 -3.23 -3.86
C ALA A 294 -13.91 -2.30 -4.91
N LEU A 295 -13.18 -1.26 -4.47
CA LEU A 295 -12.51 -0.29 -5.35
C LEU A 295 -11.02 -0.59 -5.59
N THR A 296 -10.44 -1.54 -4.87
CA THR A 296 -8.96 -1.67 -4.76
C THR A 296 -8.41 -2.93 -5.43
N ALA A 297 -9.05 -3.39 -6.51
CA ALA A 297 -8.50 -4.49 -7.29
C ALA A 297 -7.14 -4.12 -7.91
N PRO A 298 -6.22 -5.08 -8.11
CA PRO A 298 -6.31 -6.50 -7.76
C PRO A 298 -5.99 -6.78 -6.27
N TYR A 299 -6.26 -8.01 -5.83
CA TYR A 299 -6.30 -8.39 -4.41
C TYR A 299 -5.18 -9.34 -3.99
N GLY A 300 -4.75 -9.22 -2.73
CA GLY A 300 -3.61 -9.94 -2.15
C GLY A 300 -2.36 -9.07 -2.09
N HIS A 301 -1.35 -9.47 -1.31
CA HIS A 301 -0.14 -8.65 -1.10
C HIS A 301 0.65 -8.36 -2.38
N ASN A 302 0.51 -9.19 -3.41
CA ASN A 302 1.08 -9.03 -4.75
C ASN A 302 -0.03 -8.97 -5.82
N GLY A 303 -1.27 -8.70 -5.44
CA GLY A 303 -2.42 -8.64 -6.34
C GLY A 303 -2.67 -9.95 -7.10
N SER A 304 -2.63 -11.10 -6.42
CA SER A 304 -2.81 -12.42 -7.06
C SER A 304 -4.18 -12.60 -7.72
N TYR A 305 -5.23 -11.87 -7.31
CA TYR A 305 -6.58 -12.05 -7.83
C TYR A 305 -7.13 -10.77 -8.47
N ARG A 306 -7.66 -10.87 -9.70
CA ARG A 306 -8.24 -9.70 -10.41
C ARG A 306 -9.57 -9.25 -9.83
N THR A 307 -10.30 -10.15 -9.16
CA THR A 307 -11.69 -9.93 -8.77
C THR A 307 -11.91 -10.18 -7.29
N LEU A 308 -12.86 -9.43 -6.72
CA LEU A 308 -13.25 -9.57 -5.31
C LEU A 308 -13.78 -10.99 -5.04
N ARG A 309 -14.57 -11.51 -5.98
CA ARG A 309 -15.04 -12.91 -5.95
C ARG A 309 -13.89 -13.92 -5.90
N GLY A 310 -12.86 -13.74 -6.73
CA GLY A 310 -11.73 -14.67 -6.79
C GLY A 310 -10.96 -14.72 -5.48
N ILE A 311 -10.69 -13.57 -4.86
CA ILE A 311 -10.03 -13.54 -3.57
C ILE A 311 -10.92 -14.08 -2.45
N VAL A 312 -12.23 -13.84 -2.46
CA VAL A 312 -13.18 -14.43 -1.50
C VAL A 312 -13.18 -15.96 -1.63
N ALA A 313 -13.23 -16.50 -2.85
CA ALA A 313 -13.16 -17.93 -3.09
C ALA A 313 -11.84 -18.53 -2.57
N HIS A 314 -10.71 -17.85 -2.76
CA HIS A 314 -9.42 -18.26 -2.19
C HIS A 314 -9.44 -18.29 -0.66
N HIS A 315 -10.09 -17.34 0.01
CA HIS A 315 -10.21 -17.37 1.47
C HIS A 315 -11.07 -18.55 1.96
N LEU A 316 -12.07 -18.96 1.19
CA LEU A 316 -12.93 -20.10 1.55
C LEU A 316 -12.21 -21.44 1.40
N ASP A 317 -11.31 -21.60 0.44
CA ASP A 317 -10.41 -22.75 0.35
C ASP A 317 -9.04 -22.35 -0.22
N PRO A 318 -8.09 -21.95 0.64
CA PRO A 318 -6.78 -21.50 0.17
C PRO A 318 -5.96 -22.59 -0.51
N ARG A 319 -6.19 -23.87 -0.17
CA ARG A 319 -5.48 -24.99 -0.79
C ARG A 319 -5.94 -25.17 -2.22
N ASP A 320 -7.25 -25.19 -2.43
CA ASP A 320 -7.82 -25.33 -3.77
C ASP A 320 -7.54 -24.09 -4.62
N GLY A 321 -7.72 -22.90 -4.05
CA GLY A 321 -7.40 -21.62 -4.68
C GLY A 321 -5.95 -21.55 -5.17
N PHE A 322 -4.98 -21.91 -4.32
CA PHE A 322 -3.56 -21.97 -4.71
C PHE A 322 -3.27 -23.00 -5.80
N ARG A 323 -3.92 -24.18 -5.75
CA ARG A 323 -3.72 -25.26 -6.72
C ARG A 323 -4.26 -24.91 -8.10
N THR A 324 -5.39 -24.23 -8.15
CA THR A 324 -6.13 -23.92 -9.38
C THR A 324 -5.82 -22.55 -9.96
N TRP A 325 -5.07 -21.72 -9.24
CA TRP A 325 -4.67 -20.40 -9.68
C TRP A 325 -3.87 -20.42 -10.99
N GLN A 326 -4.09 -19.41 -11.82
CA GLN A 326 -3.42 -19.26 -13.12
C GLN A 326 -2.76 -17.87 -13.25
N PRO A 327 -1.61 -17.75 -13.93
CA PRO A 327 -0.94 -16.47 -14.18
C PRO A 327 -1.81 -15.38 -14.83
N THR A 328 -2.86 -15.76 -15.56
CA THR A 328 -3.85 -14.84 -16.15
C THR A 328 -4.62 -14.02 -15.12
N GLN A 329 -4.57 -14.41 -13.84
CA GLN A 329 -5.11 -13.63 -12.72
C GLN A 329 -4.21 -12.44 -12.33
N ALA A 330 -2.96 -12.39 -12.77
CA ALA A 330 -2.12 -11.22 -12.53
C ALA A 330 -2.44 -10.10 -13.54
N ILE A 331 -2.46 -8.85 -13.07
CA ILE A 331 -2.54 -7.63 -13.88
C ILE A 331 -1.15 -7.02 -13.90
N LEU A 332 -0.37 -7.34 -14.93
CA LEU A 332 1.01 -6.88 -15.07
C LEU A 332 1.08 -5.93 -16.28
N PRO A 333 1.77 -4.77 -16.16
CA PRO A 333 2.14 -4.00 -17.33
C PRO A 333 2.98 -4.85 -18.29
N ASP A 334 2.84 -4.61 -19.59
CA ASP A 334 3.63 -5.28 -20.61
C ASP A 334 5.07 -4.77 -20.57
N VAL A 335 5.97 -5.62 -20.09
CA VAL A 335 7.39 -5.32 -19.96
C VAL A 335 8.19 -6.52 -20.46
N PRO A 336 8.47 -6.60 -21.78
CA PRO A 336 8.99 -7.81 -22.41
C PRO A 336 10.29 -8.34 -21.81
N TRP A 337 11.15 -7.46 -21.28
CA TRP A 337 12.42 -7.87 -20.66
C TRP A 337 12.28 -8.36 -19.21
N LEU A 338 11.14 -8.11 -18.55
CA LEU A 338 10.85 -8.62 -17.20
C LEU A 338 9.91 -9.82 -17.21
N ALA A 339 9.03 -9.91 -18.22
CA ALA A 339 8.03 -10.98 -18.36
C ALA A 339 8.59 -12.42 -18.18
N PRO A 340 9.79 -12.78 -18.69
CA PRO A 340 10.34 -14.12 -18.49
C PRO A 340 10.62 -14.46 -17.01
N ALA A 341 10.83 -13.46 -16.16
CA ALA A 341 11.17 -13.65 -14.75
C ALA A 341 9.95 -13.67 -13.81
N ASP A 342 8.79 -13.19 -14.25
CA ASP A 342 7.64 -12.93 -13.39
C ASP A 342 7.11 -14.17 -12.67
N PHE A 343 7.14 -15.32 -13.34
CA PHE A 343 6.57 -16.57 -12.81
C PHE A 343 7.63 -17.63 -12.51
N ILE A 344 8.91 -17.27 -12.47
CA ILE A 344 9.98 -18.21 -12.09
C ILE A 344 9.74 -18.73 -10.67
N ALA A 345 9.49 -17.83 -9.71
CA ALA A 345 9.26 -18.21 -8.32
C ALA A 345 7.94 -19.00 -8.15
N PHE A 346 6.92 -18.70 -8.96
CA PHE A 346 5.69 -19.50 -9.01
C PHE A 346 5.94 -20.92 -9.55
N SER A 347 6.91 -21.09 -10.45
CA SER A 347 7.22 -22.39 -11.07
C SER A 347 8.14 -23.26 -10.20
N ASP A 348 8.75 -22.72 -9.15
CA ASP A 348 9.60 -23.47 -8.22
C ASP A 348 8.75 -24.39 -7.33
N SER A 349 8.86 -25.69 -7.53
CA SER A 349 8.09 -26.70 -6.79
C SER A 349 8.37 -26.69 -5.27
N ARG A 350 9.62 -26.40 -4.86
CA ARG A 350 9.99 -26.34 -3.44
C ARG A 350 9.39 -25.10 -2.78
N GLU A 351 9.40 -23.97 -3.49
CA GLU A 351 8.79 -22.75 -2.96
C GLU A 351 7.26 -22.88 -2.88
N ARG A 352 6.63 -23.49 -3.88
CA ARG A 352 5.20 -23.80 -3.83
C ARG A 352 4.84 -24.72 -2.65
N GLU A 353 5.66 -25.74 -2.37
CA GLU A 353 5.47 -26.63 -1.24
C GLU A 353 5.57 -25.87 0.10
N ARG A 354 6.56 -24.97 0.23
CA ARG A 354 6.69 -24.11 1.42
C ARG A 354 5.47 -23.21 1.62
N LEU A 355 4.99 -22.54 0.58
CA LEU A 355 3.78 -21.73 0.63
C LEU A 355 2.55 -22.56 1.04
N ALA A 356 2.32 -23.70 0.38
CA ALA A 356 1.19 -24.58 0.65
C ALA A 356 1.24 -25.24 2.05
N SER A 357 2.40 -25.27 2.69
CA SER A 357 2.57 -25.71 4.08
C SER A 357 2.14 -24.66 5.11
N ARG A 358 1.89 -23.40 4.69
CA ARG A 358 1.55 -22.27 5.56
C ARG A 358 0.16 -21.73 5.22
N ILE A 359 -0.83 -22.23 5.95
CA ILE A 359 -2.23 -21.80 5.86
C ILE A 359 -2.78 -21.73 7.28
N ASP A 360 -3.19 -20.54 7.71
CA ASP A 360 -3.66 -20.27 9.08
C ASP A 360 -5.18 -20.38 9.24
N ILE A 361 -5.92 -20.54 8.14
CA ILE A 361 -7.38 -20.73 8.16
C ILE A 361 -7.79 -22.13 7.68
N ARG A 362 -9.00 -22.54 8.08
CA ARG A 362 -9.59 -23.82 7.66
C ARG A 362 -10.56 -23.58 6.50
N PRO A 363 -10.66 -24.52 5.54
CA PRO A 363 -11.64 -24.39 4.47
C PRO A 363 -13.07 -24.30 4.99
N VAL A 364 -13.86 -23.43 4.37
CA VAL A 364 -15.28 -23.24 4.64
C VAL A 364 -16.07 -23.48 3.37
N GLN A 365 -17.01 -24.42 3.42
CA GLN A 365 -17.86 -24.76 2.28
C GLN A 365 -19.05 -23.78 2.20
N LEU A 366 -19.08 -23.01 1.11
CA LEU A 366 -20.21 -22.19 0.67
C LEU A 366 -20.51 -22.51 -0.80
N ASP A 367 -21.78 -22.41 -1.17
CA ASP A 367 -22.20 -22.46 -2.57
C ASP A 367 -21.99 -21.09 -3.25
N GLU A 368 -22.24 -21.05 -4.56
CA GLU A 368 -22.11 -19.82 -5.36
C GLU A 368 -23.02 -18.69 -4.88
N ALA A 369 -24.18 -19.02 -4.31
CA ALA A 369 -25.08 -18.04 -3.72
C ALA A 369 -24.43 -17.39 -2.48
N GLY A 370 -23.88 -18.20 -1.58
CA GLY A 370 -23.19 -17.71 -0.38
C GLY A 370 -21.94 -16.87 -0.70
N ILE A 371 -21.14 -17.26 -1.70
CA ILE A 371 -20.01 -16.45 -2.18
C ILE A 371 -20.51 -15.10 -2.70
N SER A 372 -21.57 -15.11 -3.49
CA SER A 372 -22.13 -13.90 -4.06
C SER A 372 -22.71 -12.96 -2.99
N ASP A 373 -23.32 -13.51 -1.94
CA ASP A 373 -23.83 -12.72 -0.83
C ASP A 373 -22.70 -12.11 0.00
N LEU A 374 -21.59 -12.84 0.23
CA LEU A 374 -20.38 -12.27 0.84
C LEU A 374 -19.83 -11.09 0.02
N VAL A 375 -19.72 -11.25 -1.31
CA VAL A 375 -19.28 -10.17 -2.20
C VAL A 375 -20.23 -8.96 -2.09
N ALA A 376 -21.56 -9.18 -2.11
CA ALA A 376 -22.53 -8.11 -1.94
C ALA A 376 -22.34 -7.34 -0.62
N PHE A 377 -22.08 -8.05 0.48
CA PHE A 377 -21.76 -7.40 1.76
C PHE A 377 -20.46 -6.59 1.70
N LEU A 378 -19.41 -7.10 1.07
CA LEU A 378 -18.14 -6.38 0.91
C LEU A 378 -18.30 -5.12 0.03
N GLU A 379 -19.16 -5.17 -0.98
CA GLU A 379 -19.53 -3.99 -1.78
C GLU A 379 -20.26 -2.93 -0.93
N ALA A 380 -21.08 -3.37 0.03
CA ALA A 380 -21.76 -2.50 1.00
C ALA A 380 -20.82 -1.79 2.00
N LEU A 381 -19.52 -2.14 2.01
CA LEU A 381 -18.47 -1.44 2.76
C LEU A 381 -17.86 -0.26 1.99
N THR A 382 -18.37 0.03 0.79
CA THR A 382 -17.91 1.14 -0.04
C THR A 382 -18.62 2.43 0.35
N GLY A 383 -17.83 3.48 0.62
CA GLY A 383 -18.33 4.81 0.93
C GLY A 383 -19.11 5.43 -0.22
N THR A 384 -19.97 6.40 0.10
CA THR A 384 -20.85 7.03 -0.89
C THR A 384 -20.37 8.43 -1.29
N GLY A 385 -20.22 9.33 -0.32
CA GLY A 385 -19.62 10.65 -0.51
C GLY A 385 -18.11 10.61 -0.37
N SER A 386 -17.58 9.83 0.58
CA SER A 386 -16.15 9.79 0.90
C SER A 386 -15.25 9.33 -0.25
N VAL A 387 -15.78 8.52 -1.18
CA VAL A 387 -15.05 8.03 -2.35
C VAL A 387 -14.83 9.11 -3.42
N LYS A 388 -15.54 10.25 -3.34
CA LYS A 388 -15.37 11.39 -4.26
C LYS A 388 -14.15 12.24 -3.94
N GLY A 389 -13.47 11.98 -2.82
CA GLY A 389 -12.39 12.81 -2.30
C GLY A 389 -12.91 14.10 -1.67
N ARG A 390 -11.98 14.91 -1.18
CA ARG A 390 -12.26 16.21 -0.52
C ARG A 390 -11.48 17.32 -1.20
N LEU A 391 -10.15 17.23 -1.21
CA LEU A 391 -9.26 18.17 -1.86
C LEU A 391 -8.95 17.76 -3.31
N GLY A 392 -8.93 16.45 -3.60
CA GLY A 392 -8.69 15.89 -4.94
C GLY A 392 -7.26 16.06 -5.47
N LYS A 393 -7.09 15.85 -6.77
CA LYS A 393 -5.83 16.12 -7.50
C LYS A 393 -5.69 17.63 -7.76
N PRO A 394 -4.57 18.29 -7.42
CA PRO A 394 -4.37 19.71 -7.71
C PRO A 394 -4.10 19.94 -9.21
N ALA A 395 -4.43 21.13 -9.71
CA ALA A 395 -4.19 21.50 -11.10
C ALA A 395 -2.71 21.79 -11.42
N ARG A 396 -1.94 22.22 -10.42
CA ARG A 396 -0.49 22.44 -10.50
C ARG A 396 0.13 22.18 -9.13
N VAL A 397 1.44 21.98 -9.11
CA VAL A 397 2.24 21.89 -7.87
C VAL A 397 3.30 23.00 -7.83
N PRO A 398 3.72 23.44 -6.64
CA PRO A 398 4.71 24.52 -6.47
C PRO A 398 6.06 24.29 -7.15
N SER A 399 6.48 23.04 -7.38
CA SER A 399 7.72 22.74 -8.12
C SER A 399 7.65 23.10 -9.61
N GLY A 400 6.44 23.28 -10.15
CA GLY A 400 6.19 23.45 -11.58
C GLY A 400 6.26 22.16 -12.40
N LEU A 401 6.49 21.00 -11.77
CA LEU A 401 6.47 19.70 -12.42
C LEU A 401 5.04 19.29 -12.79
N GLU A 402 4.91 18.39 -13.77
CA GLU A 402 3.62 17.87 -14.19
C GLU A 402 2.97 17.02 -13.09
N VAL A 403 1.64 17.08 -13.03
CA VAL A 403 0.83 16.36 -12.04
C VAL A 403 0.20 15.15 -12.74
N ASP A 404 0.69 13.95 -12.41
CA ASP A 404 0.22 12.67 -12.96
C ASP A 404 -1.26 12.40 -12.73
#